data_AF-A0A833H0H9-F1
#
_entry.id   AF-A0A833H0H9-F1
#
_cell.length_a   1.000
_cell.length_b   1.000
_cell.length_c   1.000
_cell.angle_alpha   90.00
_cell.angle_beta   90.00
_cell.angle_gamma   90.00
#
_symmetry.space_group_name_H-M   'P 1'
#
loop_
_entity.id
_entity.type
_entity.pdbx_description
1 polymer ?
#
loop_
_entity_poly.entity_id
_entity_poly.type
_entity_poly.pdbx_seq_one_letter_code
_entity_poly.pdbx_strand_id
1 'polypeptide(L)'
;MPLKSDLPPHEAQALARKRLVQTCHDMLDGRLTFLEGTIMICSLRFDLGIQERDPDIIVFVGIDSQTDYLPPAHTHHLWDSNALKRLQPEFEREEAWAREYGTPACENLIRRFSQETGESAGNSIS
;
A
#
# COMPACT_ATOMS: atom_id res chain seq x y z
N MET A 1 12.00 -8.14 16.25
CA MET A 1 11.27 -8.47 15.00
C MET A 1 12.31 -8.73 13.93
N PRO A 2 12.33 -9.89 13.26
CA PRO A 2 13.39 -10.25 12.32
C PRO A 2 13.39 -9.32 11.10
N LEU A 3 14.57 -9.08 10.51
CA LEU A 3 14.71 -8.33 9.27
C LEU A 3 14.22 -9.20 8.11
N LYS A 4 13.78 -8.56 7.02
CA LYS A 4 13.27 -9.25 5.83
C LYS A 4 14.30 -10.20 5.19
N SER A 5 15.60 -9.95 5.39
CA SER A 5 16.72 -10.81 4.97
C SER A 5 16.80 -12.14 5.70
N ASP A 6 16.13 -12.28 6.85
CA ASP A 6 16.30 -13.40 7.77
C ASP A 6 15.23 -14.49 7.54
N LEU A 7 14.23 -14.21 6.69
CA LEU A 7 13.13 -15.11 6.39
C LEU A 7 13.36 -15.86 5.07
N PRO A 8 12.98 -17.15 4.99
CA PRO A 8 12.86 -17.85 3.72
C PRO A 8 11.97 -17.08 2.74
N PRO A 9 12.26 -17.07 1.42
CA PRO A 9 11.52 -16.26 0.44
C PRO A 9 10.00 -16.46 0.45
N HIS A 10 9.52 -17.67 0.69
CA HIS A 10 8.09 -17.98 0.75
C HIS A 10 7.40 -17.37 1.99
N GLU A 11 8.08 -17.34 3.14
CA GLU A 11 7.56 -16.69 4.35
C GLU A 11 7.56 -15.16 4.20
N ALA A 12 8.59 -14.60 3.56
CA ALA A 12 8.66 -13.18 3.26
C ALA A 12 7.52 -12.74 2.34
N GLN A 13 7.20 -13.51 1.28
CA GLN A 13 6.06 -13.26 0.41
C GLN A 13 4.71 -13.38 1.14
N ALA A 14 4.54 -14.40 1.98
CA ALA A 14 3.31 -14.56 2.76
C ALA A 14 3.10 -13.38 3.73
N LEU A 15 4.17 -12.85 4.33
CA LEU A 15 4.12 -11.67 5.17
C LEU A 15 3.82 -10.40 4.37
N ALA A 16 4.43 -10.23 3.20
CA ALA A 16 4.14 -9.11 2.30
C ALA A 16 2.68 -9.11 1.85
N ARG A 17 2.11 -10.27 1.56
CA ARG A 17 0.69 -10.44 1.20
C ARG A 17 -0.23 -9.97 2.34
N LYS A 18 0.04 -10.45 3.56
CA LYS A 18 -0.70 -10.03 4.76
C LYS A 18 -0.61 -8.52 4.98
N ARG A 19 0.58 -7.94 4.80
CA ARG A 19 0.78 -6.48 4.93
C ARG A 19 0.02 -5.70 3.86
N LEU A 20 -0.03 -6.18 2.61
CA LEU A 20 -0.78 -5.53 1.53
C LEU A 20 -2.28 -5.48 1.87
N VAL A 21 -2.85 -6.62 2.26
CA VAL A 21 -4.26 -6.73 2.65
C VAL A 21 -4.57 -5.84 3.86
N GLN A 22 -3.71 -5.87 4.89
CA GLN A 22 -3.88 -5.04 6.08
C GLN A 22 -3.82 -3.53 5.74
N THR A 23 -2.88 -3.13 4.88
CA THR A 23 -2.75 -1.74 4.43
C THR A 23 -4.03 -1.26 3.75
N CYS A 24 -4.58 -2.06 2.83
CA CYS A 24 -5.85 -1.75 2.17
C CYS A 24 -7.00 -1.61 3.18
N HIS A 25 -7.10 -2.52 4.15
CA HIS A 25 -8.11 -2.42 5.21
C HIS A 25 -7.94 -1.15 6.06
N ASP A 26 -6.71 -0.82 6.46
CA ASP A 26 -6.44 0.38 7.26
C ASP A 26 -6.79 1.67 6.50
N MET A 27 -6.58 1.71 5.18
CA MET A 27 -6.99 2.83 4.32
C MET A 27 -8.51 2.98 4.22
N LEU A 28 -9.20 1.87 3.97
CA LEU A 28 -10.66 1.84 3.86
C LEU A 28 -11.34 2.20 5.20
N ASP A 29 -10.78 1.74 6.31
CA ASP A 29 -11.27 2.02 7.66
C ASP A 29 -10.85 3.40 8.18
N GLY A 30 -10.03 4.15 7.42
CA GLY A 30 -9.54 5.48 7.80
C GLY A 30 -8.48 5.50 8.90
N ARG A 31 -7.88 4.35 9.23
CA ARG A 31 -6.74 4.24 10.16
C ARG A 31 -5.42 4.66 9.51
N LEU A 32 -5.36 4.60 8.18
CA LEU A 32 -4.25 5.05 7.35
C LEU A 32 -4.79 5.97 6.26
N THR A 33 -4.08 7.04 5.93
CA THR A 33 -4.45 7.89 4.79
C THR A 33 -4.15 7.17 3.48
N PHE A 34 -4.85 7.53 2.40
CA PHE A 34 -4.54 6.99 1.09
C PHE A 34 -3.16 7.43 0.60
N LEU A 35 -2.68 8.61 1.00
CA LEU A 35 -1.33 9.06 0.70
C LEU A 35 -0.26 8.16 1.33
N GLU A 36 -0.35 7.86 2.63
CA GLU A 36 0.65 7.01 3.30
C GLU A 36 0.53 5.54 2.87
N GLY A 37 -0.70 5.06 2.71
CA GLY A 37 -0.95 3.69 2.23
C GLY A 37 -0.44 3.45 0.82
N THR A 38 -0.49 4.46 -0.07
CA THR A 38 0.06 4.38 -1.42
C THR A 38 1.55 4.07 -1.41
N ILE A 39 2.33 4.76 -0.59
CA ILE A 39 3.78 4.53 -0.45
C ILE A 39 4.04 3.08 -0.01
N MET A 40 3.26 2.58 0.94
CA MET A 40 3.36 1.20 1.43
C MET A 40 3.03 0.17 0.34
N ILE A 41 1.93 0.36 -0.40
CA ILE A 41 1.51 -0.54 -1.49
C ILE A 41 2.54 -0.55 -2.62
N CYS A 42 3.02 0.62 -3.05
CA CYS A 42 4.06 0.76 -4.07
C CYS A 42 5.36 0.07 -3.67
N SER A 43 5.71 0.06 -2.39
CA SER A 43 6.86 -0.70 -1.88
C SER A 43 6.60 -2.21 -1.86
N LEU A 44 5.44 -2.64 -1.35
CA LEU A 44 5.07 -4.05 -1.22
C LEU A 44 4.94 -4.78 -2.56
N ARG A 45 4.64 -4.08 -3.66
CA ARG A 45 4.51 -4.68 -4.99
C ARG A 45 5.78 -5.44 -5.41
N PHE A 46 6.96 -4.91 -5.06
CA PHE A 46 8.25 -5.52 -5.41
C PHE A 46 8.43 -6.87 -4.70
N ASP A 47 7.96 -6.97 -3.46
CA ASP A 47 8.07 -8.16 -2.62
C ASP A 47 7.16 -9.28 -3.10
N LEU A 48 6.05 -8.90 -3.71
CA LEU A 48 5.04 -9.78 -4.27
C LEU A 48 5.27 -10.06 -5.76
N GLY A 49 6.29 -9.46 -6.38
CA GLY A 49 6.56 -9.60 -7.81
C GLY A 49 5.44 -9.06 -8.71
N ILE A 50 4.61 -8.15 -8.21
CA ILE A 50 3.49 -7.58 -8.97
C ILE A 50 4.05 -6.51 -9.91
N GLN A 51 3.68 -6.63 -11.19
CA GLN A 51 4.09 -5.66 -12.21
C GLN A 51 3.42 -4.31 -11.96
N GLU A 52 4.12 -3.23 -12.29
CA GLU A 52 3.59 -1.86 -12.17
C GLU A 52 2.29 -1.65 -12.97
N ARG A 53 2.18 -2.31 -14.12
CA ARG A 53 1.00 -2.26 -15.01
C ARG A 53 -0.17 -3.12 -14.55
N ASP A 54 -0.06 -3.79 -13.40
CA ASP A 54 -1.21 -4.46 -12.80
C ASP A 54 -2.35 -3.43 -12.60
N PRO A 55 -3.58 -3.76 -13.00
CA PRO A 55 -4.68 -2.79 -13.06
C PRO A 55 -5.03 -2.18 -11.70
N ASP A 56 -4.75 -2.88 -10.60
CA ASP A 56 -5.00 -2.36 -9.26
C ASP A 56 -3.75 -1.64 -8.70
N ILE A 57 -2.54 -2.01 -9.11
CA ILE A 57 -1.29 -1.34 -8.68
C ILE A 57 -1.07 -0.01 -9.40
N ILE A 58 -1.38 0.08 -10.69
CA ILE A 58 -1.15 1.29 -11.49
C ILE A 58 -1.92 2.50 -10.93
N VAL A 59 -3.04 2.26 -10.24
CA VAL A 59 -3.83 3.27 -9.53
C VAL A 59 -2.98 3.95 -8.45
N PHE A 60 -2.27 3.16 -7.62
CA PHE A 60 -1.40 3.68 -6.56
C PHE A 60 -0.14 4.34 -7.11
N VAL A 61 0.41 3.85 -8.23
CA VAL A 61 1.51 4.51 -8.92
C VAL A 61 1.08 5.89 -9.44
N GLY A 62 -0.16 6.01 -9.94
CA GLY A 62 -0.75 7.29 -10.33
C GLY A 62 -0.91 8.25 -9.15
N ILE A 63 -1.41 7.76 -8.00
CA ILE A 63 -1.52 8.55 -6.78
C ILE A 63 -0.14 9.03 -6.31
N ASP A 64 0.85 8.13 -6.24
CA ASP A 64 2.22 8.44 -5.83
C ASP A 64 2.82 9.53 -6.74
N SER A 65 2.69 9.37 -8.06
CA SER A 65 3.19 10.36 -9.03
C SER A 65 2.50 11.71 -8.96
N GLN A 66 1.19 11.75 -8.64
CA GLN A 66 0.47 13.02 -8.52
C GLN A 66 0.79 13.73 -7.19
N THR A 67 1.17 12.98 -6.15
CA THR A 67 1.32 13.49 -4.79
C THR A 67 2.77 13.55 -4.31
N ASP A 68 3.74 13.30 -5.20
CA ASP A 68 5.18 13.26 -4.92
C ASP A 68 5.75 14.57 -4.33
N TYR A 69 5.06 15.69 -4.56
CA TYR A 69 5.40 17.00 -4.00
C TYR A 69 4.98 17.16 -2.53
N LEU A 70 4.13 16.28 -1.99
CA LEU A 70 3.70 16.30 -0.59
C LEU A 70 4.63 15.45 0.27
N PRO A 71 5.18 15.98 1.37
CA PRO A 71 6.09 15.21 2.20
C PRO A 71 5.37 14.10 2.97
N PRO A 72 5.89 12.86 2.95
CA PRO A 72 5.36 11.77 3.77
C PRO A 72 5.45 12.08 5.26
N ALA A 73 4.53 11.56 6.06
CA ALA A 73 4.40 11.82 7.50
C ALA A 73 5.70 11.56 8.27
N HIS A 74 6.43 10.50 7.92
CA HIS A 74 7.70 10.16 8.58
C HIS A 74 8.79 11.23 8.37
N THR A 75 8.66 12.10 7.36
CA THR A 75 9.61 13.21 7.10
C THR A 75 9.18 14.53 7.72
N HIS A 76 7.94 14.66 8.23
CA HIS A 76 7.40 15.95 8.71
C HIS A 76 8.26 16.61 9.79
N HIS A 77 8.95 15.83 10.61
CA HIS A 77 9.89 16.33 11.62
C HIS A 77 11.11 17.08 11.05
N LEU A 78 11.39 16.92 9.76
CA LEU A 78 12.45 17.61 9.01
C LEU A 78 11.96 18.88 8.32
N TRP A 79 10.65 19.15 8.34
CA TRP A 79 10.03 20.27 7.64
C TRP A 79 9.72 21.44 8.58
N ASP A 80 9.73 22.65 8.02
CA ASP A 80 9.23 23.83 8.73
C ASP A 80 7.73 23.67 9.02
N SER A 81 7.35 23.88 10.27
CA SER A 81 5.96 23.71 10.71
C SER A 81 4.98 24.66 10.01
N ASN A 82 5.41 25.86 9.60
CA ASN A 82 4.56 26.76 8.83
C ASN A 82 4.44 26.33 7.37
N ALA A 83 5.48 25.70 6.79
CA ALA A 83 5.40 25.09 5.47
C ALA A 83 4.38 23.94 5.45
N LEU A 84 4.39 23.05 6.44
CA LEU A 84 3.39 21.99 6.55
C LEU A 84 1.96 22.54 6.70
N LYS A 85 1.77 23.57 7.53
CA LYS A 85 0.45 24.24 7.65
C LYS A 85 -0.03 24.84 6.34
N ARG A 86 0.87 25.38 5.52
CA ARG A 86 0.51 25.92 4.19
C ARG A 86 0.09 24.84 3.21
N LEU A 87 0.63 23.62 3.34
CA LEU A 87 0.30 22.47 2.50
C LEU A 87 -0.93 21.69 2.97
N GLN A 88 -1.46 22.00 4.15
CA GLN A 88 -2.60 21.27 4.73
C GLN A 88 -3.83 21.21 3.79
N PRO A 89 -4.21 22.29 3.08
CA PRO A 89 -5.31 22.23 2.11
C PRO A 89 -5.02 21.29 0.93
N GLU A 90 -3.78 21.23 0.48
CA GLU A 90 -3.35 20.28 -0.56
C GLU A 90 -3.41 18.84 -0.05
N PHE A 91 -2.93 18.56 1.16
CA PHE A 91 -3.07 17.24 1.78
C PHE A 91 -4.53 16.79 1.82
N GLU A 92 -5.45 17.66 2.25
CA GLU A 92 -6.88 17.34 2.32
C GLU A 92 -7.49 17.08 0.95
N ARG A 93 -7.14 17.91 -0.05
CA ARG A 93 -7.62 17.75 -1.42
C ARG A 93 -7.11 16.46 -2.06
N GLU A 94 -5.81 16.21 -1.99
CA GLU A 94 -5.21 15.02 -2.59
C GLU A 94 -5.64 13.74 -1.86
N GLU A 95 -5.82 13.76 -0.53
CA GLU A 95 -6.36 12.62 0.23
C GLU A 95 -7.80 12.29 -0.19
N ALA A 96 -8.66 13.31 -0.36
CA ALA A 96 -10.04 13.09 -0.80
C ALA A 96 -10.09 12.46 -2.20
N TRP A 97 -9.31 13.00 -3.14
CA TRP A 97 -9.19 12.45 -4.49
C TRP A 97 -8.59 11.03 -4.49
N ALA A 98 -7.48 10.82 -3.78
CA ALA A 98 -6.80 9.53 -3.70
C ALA A 98 -7.69 8.46 -3.07
N ARG A 99 -8.50 8.81 -2.06
CA ARG A 99 -9.52 7.93 -1.48
C ARG A 99 -10.56 7.51 -2.50
N GLU A 100 -11.15 8.45 -3.22
CA GLU A 100 -12.15 8.14 -4.25
C GLU A 100 -11.56 7.27 -5.35
N TYR A 101 -10.37 7.63 -5.84
CA TYR A 101 -9.69 6.94 -6.93
C TYR A 101 -9.16 5.56 -6.54
N GLY A 102 -8.61 5.42 -5.34
CA GLY A 102 -7.93 4.21 -4.85
C GLY A 102 -8.85 3.17 -4.19
N THR A 103 -10.06 3.54 -3.75
CA THR A 103 -10.96 2.62 -3.03
C THR A 103 -11.28 1.35 -3.82
N PRO A 104 -11.67 1.40 -5.11
CA PRO A 104 -11.95 0.19 -5.88
C PRO A 104 -10.72 -0.73 -6.00
N ALA A 105 -9.52 -0.16 -6.15
CA ALA A 105 -8.28 -0.92 -6.21
C ALA A 105 -7.95 -1.60 -4.88
N CYS A 106 -8.18 -0.92 -3.74
CA CYS A 106 -8.03 -1.53 -2.41
C CYS A 106 -8.94 -2.76 -2.26
N GLU A 107 -10.22 -2.64 -2.62
CA GLU A 107 -11.18 -3.74 -2.55
C GLU A 107 -10.77 -4.93 -3.44
N ASN A 108 -10.26 -4.65 -4.64
CA ASN A 108 -9.76 -5.67 -5.55
C ASN A 108 -8.52 -6.38 -5.01
N LEU A 109 -7.56 -5.64 -4.47
CA LEU A 109 -6.36 -6.22 -3.85
C LEU A 109 -6.73 -7.08 -2.64
N ILE A 110 -7.63 -6.62 -1.76
CA ILE A 110 -8.12 -7.43 -0.64
C ILE A 110 -8.73 -8.74 -1.16
N ARG A 111 -9.61 -8.67 -2.18
CA ARG A 111 -10.27 -9.85 -2.74
C ARG A 111 -9.27 -10.83 -3.34
N ARG A 112 -8.29 -10.34 -4.11
CA ARG A 112 -7.26 -11.17 -4.76
C ARG A 112 -6.36 -11.86 -3.74
N PHE A 113 -5.89 -11.11 -2.75
CA PHE A 113 -4.83 -11.56 -1.84
C PHE A 113 -5.33 -12.17 -0.52
N SER A 114 -6.62 -12.12 -0.22
CA SER A 114 -7.21 -12.82 0.94
C SER A 114 -7.58 -14.28 0.64
N GLN A 115 -7.78 -14.64 -0.64
CA GLN A 115 -8.24 -15.97 -1.04
C GLN A 115 -7.08 -16.98 -1.20
N GLU A 116 -5.85 -16.52 -1.44
CA GLU A 116 -4.68 -17.37 -1.67
C GLU A 116 -4.11 -18.05 -0.39
N THR A 117 -4.83 -18.02 0.72
CA THR A 117 -4.51 -18.77 1.94
C THR A 117 -5.09 -20.20 1.95
N GLY A 118 -5.88 -20.59 0.96
CA GLY A 118 -6.59 -21.88 0.92
C GLY A 118 -6.01 -22.99 0.02
N GLU A 119 -5.08 -22.69 -0.90
CA GLU A 119 -4.79 -23.58 -2.04
C GLU A 119 -3.29 -23.89 -2.22
N SER A 120 -2.63 -24.33 -1.14
CA SER A 120 -1.29 -24.95 -1.25
C SER A 120 -1.09 -26.19 -0.37
N ALA A 121 -2.18 -26.77 0.16
CA ALA A 121 -2.13 -28.01 0.93
C ALA A 121 -2.64 -29.26 0.16
N GLY A 122 -2.86 -29.16 -1.15
CA GLY A 122 -3.56 -30.20 -1.91
C GLY A 122 -3.05 -30.39 -3.32
N ASN A 123 -1.74 -30.63 -3.51
CA ASN A 123 -1.34 -31.48 -4.63
C ASN A 123 0.01 -32.17 -4.36
N SER A 124 -0.06 -33.21 -3.53
CA SER A 124 0.82 -34.35 -3.61
C SER A 124 -0.01 -35.58 -3.28
N ILE A 125 0.23 -36.65 -4.02
CA ILE A 125 -0.36 -37.98 -3.94
C ILE A 125 -1.62 -38.19 -4.80
N SER A 126 -1.44 -38.49 -6.09
CA SER A 126 -1.36 -39.88 -6.59
C SER A 126 -0.87 -39.89 -8.04
#